data_AF-A0A358XML3-F1
#
_entry.id   AF-A0A358XML3-F1
#
_cell.length_a   1.000
_cell.length_b   1.000
_cell.length_c   1.000
_cell.angle_alpha   90.00
_cell.angle_beta   90.00
_cell.angle_gamma   90.00
#
_symmetry.space_group_name_H-M   'P 1'
#
loop_
_entity.id
_entity.type
_entity.pdbx_description
1 polymer ?
#
loop_
_entity_poly.entity_id
_entity_poly.type
_entity_poly.pdbx_seq_one_letter_code
_entity_poly.pdbx_strand_id
1 'polypeptide(L)' 'MLGENGVYTKYQSEIMLAAFFNQHKPKTVKLTQASNANNGYQYFTFTLATEQTNYRVFIKIGVGNNNHSIEELRIDKN' A
#
# COMPACT_ATOMS: atom_id res chain seq x y z
N MET A 1 6.55 3.06 6.61
CA MET A 1 6.68 1.63 6.22
C MET A 1 7.33 0.90 7.37
N LEU A 2 6.92 -0.33 7.71
CA LEU A 2 7.48 -1.08 8.85
C LEU A 2 7.43 -0.31 10.18
N GLY A 3 6.31 0.36 10.47
CA GLY A 3 6.11 1.14 11.69
C GLY A 3 6.57 2.60 11.64
N GLU A 4 7.32 3.03 10.62
CA GLU A 4 7.60 4.46 10.41
C GLU A 4 6.41 5.16 9.75
N ASN A 5 5.84 6.13 10.46
CA ASN A 5 4.81 7.03 9.95
C ASN A 5 5.46 8.32 9.43
N GLY A 6 5.11 8.75 8.23
CA GLY A 6 5.61 10.00 7.66
C GLY A 6 4.76 10.45 6.47
N VAL A 7 4.80 11.76 6.20
CA VAL A 7 4.19 12.35 5.00
C VAL A 7 5.30 12.53 3.97
N TYR A 8 5.14 11.89 2.82
CA TYR A 8 6.14 11.87 1.76
C TYR A 8 5.54 12.43 0.47
N THR A 9 6.36 13.12 -0.32
CA THR A 9 6.00 13.48 -1.69
C THR A 9 5.86 12.23 -2.55
N LYS A 10 5.19 12.34 -3.71
CA LYS A 10 5.08 11.25 -4.68
C LYS A 10 6.45 10.64 -5.02
N TYR A 11 7.43 11.49 -5.33
CA TYR A 11 8.77 11.06 -5.69
C TYR A 11 9.48 10.29 -4.56
N GLN A 12 9.42 10.81 -3.33
CA GLN A 12 9.97 10.11 -2.16
C GLN A 12 9.28 8.76 -1.94
N SER A 13 7.95 8.72 -2.10
CA SER A 13 7.16 7.49 -1.94
C SER A 13 7.54 6.42 -2.97
N GLU A 14 7.76 6.81 -4.22
CA GLU A 14 8.22 5.91 -5.29
C GLU A 14 9.61 5.34 -5.00
N ILE A 15 10.55 6.17 -4.52
CA ILE A 15 11.89 5.70 -4.11
C ILE A 15 11.79 4.69 -2.97
N MET A 16 11.00 4.99 -1.94
CA MET A 16 10.85 4.11 -0.78
C MET A 16 10.20 2.78 -1.16
N LEU A 17 9.17 2.81 -2.02
CA LEU A 17 8.52 1.60 -2.53
C LEU A 17 9.47 0.77 -3.39
N ALA A 18 10.24 1.41 -4.28
CA ALA A 18 11.23 0.71 -5.10
C ALA A 18 12.30 0.04 -4.24
N ALA A 19 12.82 0.74 -3.23
CA ALA A 19 13.77 0.18 -2.27
C ALA A 19 13.16 -1.02 -1.52
N PHE A 20 11.92 -0.90 -1.06
CA PHE A 20 11.21 -1.98 -0.37
C PHE A 20 11.06 -3.22 -1.27
N PHE A 21 10.58 -3.08 -2.51
CA PHE A 21 10.38 -4.23 -3.40
C PHE A 21 11.70 -4.84 -3.90
N ASN A 22 12.77 -4.06 -4.00
CA ASN A 22 14.11 -4.58 -4.29
C ASN A 22 14.64 -5.48 -3.16
N GLN A 23 14.37 -5.12 -1.90
CA GLN A 23 14.77 -5.90 -0.72
C GLN A 23 13.83 -7.08 -0.45
N HIS A 24 12.56 -6.95 -0.82
CA HIS A 24 11.50 -7.91 -0.54
C HIS A 24 10.77 -8.29 -1.83
N LYS A 25 11.45 -9.06 -2.68
CA LYS A 25 10.94 -9.44 -4.01
C LYS A 25 9.54 -10.06 -3.92
N PRO A 26 8.51 -9.41 -4.52
CA PRO A 26 7.16 -9.94 -4.56
C PRO A 26 7.08 -11.27 -5.30
N LYS A 27 6.43 -12.28 -4.71
CA LYS A 27 6.05 -13.52 -5.39
C LYS A 27 4.58 -13.49 -5.79
N THR A 28 3.71 -13.17 -4.84
CA THR A 28 2.26 -13.13 -5.07
C THR A 28 1.64 -11.97 -4.30
N VAL A 29 0.56 -11.44 -4.86
CA VAL A 29 -0.28 -10.42 -4.22
C VAL A 29 -1.71 -10.92 -4.25
N LYS A 30 -2.36 -10.94 -3.08
CA LYS A 30 -3.76 -11.36 -2.94
C LYS A 30 -4.56 -10.29 -2.24
N LEU A 31 -5.64 -9.83 -2.87
CA LEU A 31 -6.63 -8.98 -2.21
C LEU A 31 -7.34 -9.79 -1.11
N THR A 32 -7.35 -9.25 0.09
CA THR A 32 -7.98 -9.88 1.27
C THR A 32 -9.19 -9.14 1.75
N GLN A 33 -9.21 -7.81 1.61
CA GLN A 33 -10.34 -6.96 1.98
C GLN A 33 -10.43 -5.80 0.99
N ALA A 34 -11.64 -5.45 0.60
CA ALA A 34 -11.95 -4.23 -0.14
C ALA A 34 -13.21 -3.60 0.45
N SER A 35 -13.20 -2.28 0.59
CA SER A 35 -14.37 -1.53 1.06
C SER A 35 -14.42 -0.16 0.40
N ASN A 36 -15.64 0.28 0.09
CA ASN A 36 -15.92 1.63 -0.38
C ASN A 36 -16.62 2.35 0.76
N ALA A 37 -16.09 3.49 1.20
CA ALA A 37 -16.73 4.31 2.20
C ALA A 37 -17.51 5.46 1.54
N ASN A 38 -18.60 5.86 2.19
CA ASN A 38 -19.51 6.91 1.72
C ASN A 38 -18.91 8.33 1.79
N ASN A 39 -17.60 8.45 2.03
CA ASN A 39 -16.87 9.70 2.18
C ASN A 39 -15.86 9.94 1.05
N GLY A 40 -16.03 9.26 -0.10
CA GLY A 40 -15.14 9.41 -1.25
C GLY A 40 -13.82 8.64 -1.11
N TYR A 41 -13.74 7.66 -0.20
CA TYR A 41 -12.57 6.82 -0.02
C TYR A 41 -12.84 5.35 -0.33
N GLN A 42 -11.81 4.70 -0.85
CA GLN A 42 -11.76 3.26 -1.00
C GLN A 42 -10.56 2.71 -0.23
N TYR A 43 -10.76 1.57 0.42
CA TYR A 43 -9.73 0.92 1.21
C TYR A 43 -9.51 -0.49 0.70
N PHE A 44 -8.24 -0.86 0.54
CA PHE A 44 -7.83 -2.17 0.08
C PHE A 44 -6.76 -2.74 1.01
N THR A 45 -6.93 -4.00 1.39
CA THR A 45 -5.92 -4.76 2.14
C THR A 45 -5.48 -5.94 1.30
N PHE A 46 -4.18 -6.06 1.06
CA PHE A 46 -3.56 -7.16 0.35
C PHE A 46 -2.63 -7.95 1.28
N THR A 47 -2.52 -9.25 1.02
CA THR A 47 -1.36 -10.04 1.45
C THR A 47 -0.35 -10.05 0.32
N LEU A 48 0.85 -9.54 0.59
CA LEU A 48 2.01 -9.60 -0.28
C LEU A 48 2.93 -10.71 0.21
N ALA A 49 3.05 -11.81 -0.53
CA ALA A 49 4.03 -12.84 -0.26
C ALA A 49 5.34 -12.50 -0.94
N THR A 50 6.45 -12.63 -0.22
CA THR A 50 7.81 -12.42 -0.73
C THR A 50 8.63 -13.70 -0.56
N GLU A 51 9.89 -13.70 -0.98
CA GLU A 51 10.79 -14.84 -0.73
C GLU A 51 11.01 -15.09 0.76
N GLN A 52 11.07 -14.03 1.58
CA GLN A 52 11.45 -14.12 2.98
C GLN A 52 10.25 -14.22 3.93
N THR A 53 9.17 -13.49 3.64
CA THR A 53 8.03 -13.36 4.56
C THR A 53 6.78 -12.81 3.86
N ASN A 54 5.68 -12.71 4.61
CA ASN A 54 4.43 -12.11 4.14
C ASN A 54 4.24 -10.74 4.77
N TYR A 55 3.73 -9.80 3.99
CA TYR A 55 3.35 -8.46 4.43
C TYR A 55 1.86 -8.25 4.25
N ARG A 56 1.24 -7.52 5.18
CA ARG A 56 -0.05 -6.88 4.96
C ARG A 56 0.20 -5.51 4.35
N VAL A 57 -0.38 -5.28 3.18
CA VAL A 57 -0.34 -3.98 2.50
C VAL A 57 -1.72 -3.37 2.56
N PHE A 58 -1.83 -2.19 3.17
CA PHE A 58 -3.05 -1.40 3.22
C PHE A 58 -2.91 -0.18 2.32
N ILE A 59 -3.95 0.11 1.54
CA ILE A 59 -4.01 1.26 0.64
C ILE A 59 -5.33 2.00 0.86
N LYS A 60 -5.24 3.31 1.10
CA LYS A 60 -6.36 4.25 1.05
C LYS A 60 -6.29 5.02 -0.27
N ILE A 61 -7.38 4.98 -1.03
CA ILE A 61 -7.54 5.69 -2.29
C ILE A 61 -8.59 6.79 -2.12
N GLY A 62 -8.21 8.03 -2.41
CA GLY A 62 -9.14 9.14 -2.63
C GLY A 62 -9.81 9.02 -4.00
N VAL A 63 -11.13 9.09 -4.02
CA VAL A 63 -11.96 9.06 -5.23
C VAL A 63 -12.47 10.47 -5.50
N GLY A 64 -11.85 11.15 -6.46
CA GLY A 64 -12.33 12.44 -6.97
C GLY A 64 -13.25 12.27 -8.18
N ASN A 65 -13.70 13.38 -8.76
CA ASN A 65 -14.66 13.44 -9.88
C ASN A 65 -14.24 12.72 -11.19
N ASN A 66 -13.02 12.15 -11.25
CA ASN A 66 -12.53 11.20 -12.28
C ASN A 66 -11.11 10.69 -12.00
N ASN A 67 -10.54 10.95 -10.82
CA ASN A 67 -9.17 10.59 -10.49
C ASN A 67 -9.14 9.78 -9.19
N HIS A 68 -8.37 8.68 -9.22
CA HIS A 68 -8.04 7.90 -8.05
C HIS A 68 -6.60 8.22 -7.64
N SER A 69 -6.39 8.65 -6.39
CA SER A 69 -5.05 8.90 -5.85
C SER A 69 -4.82 8.09 -4.58
N ILE A 70 -3.64 7.48 -4.46
CA ILE A 70 -3.21 6.86 -3.20
C ILE A 70 -2.93 7.99 -2.21
N GLU A 71 -3.69 8.05 -1.13
CA GLU A 71 -3.48 9.01 -0.04
C GLU A 71 -2.71 8.38 1.12
N GLU A 72 -2.79 7.06 1.25
CA GLU A 72 -2.15 6.35 2.33
C GLU A 72 -1.71 4.96 1.88
N LEU A 73 -0.50 4.58 2.26
CA LEU A 73 0.04 3.25 2.03
C LEU A 73 0.75 2.79 3.29
N ARG A 74 0.30 1.66 3.85
CA ARG A 74 0.95 1.01 4.99
C ARG A 74 1.39 -0.39 4.58
N ILE A 75 2.59 -0.75 5.04
CA ILE A 75 3.14 -2.09 4.87
C ILE A 75 3.58 -2.55 6.24
N ASP A 76 2.91 -3.59 6.72
CA ASP A 76 3.14 -4.22 8.02
C ASP A 76 3.59 -5.65 7.80
N LYS A 77 4.60 -6.09 8.56
CA LYS A 77 5.02 -7.49 8.53
C LYS A 77 3.97 -8.33 9.27
N ASN A 78 3.51 -9.41 8.64
CA ASN A 78 2.59 -10.36 9.27
C ASN A 78 3.32 -11.28 10.26
#